data_AF-A0A0N0C4Q3-F1
#
_entry.id   AF-A0A0N0C4Q3-F1
#
_cell.length_a   1.000
_cell.length_b   1.000
_cell.length_c   1.000
_cell.angle_alpha   90.00
_cell.angle_beta   90.00
_cell.angle_gamma   90.00
#
_symmetry.space_group_name_H-M   'P 1'
#
loop_
_entity.id
_entity.type
_entity.pdbx_description
1 polymer ?
#
loop_
_entity_poly.entity_id
_entity_poly.type
_entity_poly.pdbx_seq_one_letter_code
_entity_poly.pdbx_strand_id
1 'polypeptide(L)'
;MYVVYFLWTMYLGLLGTASLAFLLKGKYKSKLSKIDFVVSVITWIGLLGFVTETTILTPAFWKIVTVTALLWDISFTMLLKDYEGEELLKELPIVVRRVLMLITLVIMIGPLYYGLFRYSFS
;
A
#
# COMPACT_ATOMS: atom_id res chain seq x y z
N MET A 1 -6.15 -11.69 -21.23
CA MET A 1 -5.72 -12.35 -19.98
C MET A 1 -4.29 -11.97 -19.62
N TYR A 2 -3.28 -12.27 -20.46
CA TYR A 2 -1.85 -11.94 -20.18
C TYR A 2 -1.52 -10.47 -19.89
N VAL A 3 -2.16 -9.52 -20.58
CA VAL A 3 -1.91 -8.08 -20.38
C VAL A 3 -2.25 -7.63 -18.96
N VAL A 4 -3.32 -8.18 -18.37
CA VAL A 4 -3.77 -7.79 -17.03
C VAL A 4 -2.77 -8.26 -15.96
N TYR A 5 -2.33 -9.53 -16.02
CA TYR A 5 -1.30 -10.04 -15.10
C TYR A 5 0.02 -9.30 -15.28
N PHE A 6 0.41 -8.97 -16.51
CA PHE A 6 1.60 -8.18 -16.77
C PHE A 6 1.55 -6.80 -16.08
N LEU A 7 0.40 -6.10 -16.15
CA LEU A 7 0.20 -4.83 -15.45
C LEU A 7 0.27 -4.97 -13.93
N TRP A 8 -0.30 -6.03 -13.36
CA TRP A 8 -0.19 -6.29 -11.92
C TRP A 8 1.25 -6.57 -11.47
N THR A 9 1.99 -7.35 -12.25
CA THR A 9 3.40 -7.63 -11.98
C THR A 9 4.24 -6.36 -12.05
N MET A 10 4.03 -5.51 -13.07
CA MET A 10 4.68 -4.20 -13.17
C MET A 10 4.34 -3.32 -11.96
N TYR A 11 3.06 -3.27 -11.57
CA TYR A 11 2.61 -2.51 -10.42
C TYR A 11 3.26 -2.97 -9.11
N LEU A 12 3.31 -4.29 -8.86
CA LEU A 12 4.05 -4.87 -7.74
C LEU A 12 5.54 -4.48 -7.76
N GLY A 13 6.18 -4.55 -8.94
CA GLY A 13 7.56 -4.14 -9.13
C GLY A 13 7.78 -2.67 -8.76
N LEU A 14 6.89 -1.77 -9.22
CA LEU A 14 6.97 -0.34 -8.90
C LEU A 14 6.82 -0.08 -7.40
N LEU A 15 5.83 -0.70 -6.73
CA LEU A 15 5.63 -0.57 -5.29
C LEU A 15 6.85 -1.04 -4.50
N GLY A 16 7.39 -2.20 -4.86
CA GLY A 16 8.57 -2.79 -4.24
C GLY A 16 9.82 -1.94 -4.45
N THR A 17 10.11 -1.54 -5.69
CA THR A 17 11.28 -0.72 -6.01
C THR A 17 11.22 0.66 -5.35
N ALA A 18 10.08 1.33 -5.39
CA ALA A 18 9.92 2.63 -4.72
C ALA A 18 10.21 2.50 -3.22
N SER A 19 9.62 1.51 -2.57
CA SER A 19 9.78 1.34 -1.13
C SER A 19 11.18 0.89 -0.72
N LEU A 20 11.85 0.07 -1.52
CA LEU A 20 13.27 -0.26 -1.34
C LEU A 20 14.14 0.98 -1.51
N ALA A 21 13.85 1.85 -2.47
CA ALA A 21 14.58 3.11 -2.62
C ALA A 21 14.39 4.03 -1.39
N PHE A 22 13.18 4.10 -0.81
CA PHE A 22 12.94 4.78 0.47
C PHE A 22 13.71 4.15 1.63
N LEU A 23 13.78 2.81 1.68
CA LEU A 23 14.52 2.05 2.69
C LEU A 23 16.03 2.34 2.62
N LEU A 24 16.62 2.26 1.43
CA LEU A 24 18.05 2.53 1.21
C LEU A 24 18.43 3.97 1.52
N LYS A 25 17.52 4.92 1.30
CA LYS A 25 17.69 6.33 1.69
C LYS A 25 17.48 6.58 3.19
N GLY A 26 17.21 5.54 3.98
CA GLY A 26 17.01 5.63 5.42
C GLY A 26 15.81 6.49 5.82
N LYS A 27 14.74 6.51 4.99
CA LYS A 27 13.55 7.34 5.22
C LYS A 27 12.61 6.76 6.29
N TYR A 28 12.63 5.44 6.53
CA TYR A 28 11.87 4.78 7.59
C TYR A 28 12.54 4.93 8.98
N LYS A 29 12.64 6.18 9.46
CA LYS A 29 13.31 6.48 10.75
C LYS A 29 12.38 6.27 11.95
N SER A 30 11.12 6.64 11.80
CA SER A 30 10.11 6.57 12.87
C SER A 30 9.67 5.13 13.11
N LYS A 31 9.20 4.81 14.33
CA LYS A 31 8.59 3.48 14.59
C LYS A 31 7.35 3.26 13.71
N LEU A 32 6.55 4.30 13.49
CA LEU A 32 5.32 4.23 12.69
C LEU A 32 5.63 3.92 11.22
N SER A 33 6.60 4.62 10.61
CA SER A 33 7.00 4.36 9.21
C SER A 33 7.58 2.95 9.02
N LYS A 34 8.25 2.37 10.03
CA LYS A 34 8.70 0.97 9.97
C LYS A 34 7.53 -0.01 10.02
N ILE A 35 6.51 0.24 10.85
CA ILE A 35 5.30 -0.59 10.90
C ILE A 35 4.56 -0.51 9.56
N ASP A 36 4.41 0.69 9.02
CA ASP A 36 3.79 0.94 7.72
C ASP A 36 4.47 0.17 6.59
N PHE A 37 5.80 0.17 6.58
CA PHE A 37 6.58 -0.63 5.63
C PHE A 37 6.32 -2.14 5.77
N VAL A 38 6.23 -2.66 7.01
CA VAL A 38 5.95 -4.08 7.24
C VAL A 38 4.53 -4.45 6.78
N VAL A 39 3.53 -3.62 7.10
CA VAL A 39 2.15 -3.80 6.62
C VAL A 39 2.12 -3.82 5.09
N SER A 40 2.82 -2.87 4.46
CA SER A 40 2.94 -2.80 3.00
C SER A 40 3.55 -4.09 2.41
N VAL A 41 4.66 -4.59 2.96
CA VAL A 41 5.27 -5.85 2.49
C VAL A 41 4.30 -7.03 2.60
N ILE A 42 3.54 -7.13 3.70
CA ILE A 42 2.54 -8.20 3.88
C ILE A 42 1.46 -8.11 2.79
N THR A 43 0.94 -6.92 2.50
CA THR A 43 -0.06 -6.74 1.44
C THR A 43 0.48 -7.09 0.06
N TRP A 44 1.75 -6.79 -0.24
CA TRP A 44 2.35 -7.17 -1.52
C TRP A 44 2.55 -8.67 -1.65
N ILE A 45 2.84 -9.39 -0.56
CA ILE A 45 2.88 -10.86 -0.58
C ILE A 45 1.49 -11.41 -0.94
N GLY A 46 0.42 -10.84 -0.39
CA GLY A 46 -0.94 -11.24 -0.75
C GLY A 46 -1.25 -10.94 -2.21
N LEU A 47 -0.87 -9.77 -2.71
CA LEU A 47 -1.03 -9.42 -4.12
C LEU A 47 -0.16 -10.29 -5.04
N LEU A 48 1.02 -10.72 -4.61
CA LEU A 48 1.83 -11.69 -5.35
C LEU A 48 1.07 -13.02 -5.48
N GLY A 49 0.47 -13.51 -4.39
CA GLY A 49 -0.38 -14.71 -4.42
C GLY A 49 -1.56 -14.59 -5.39
N PHE A 50 -2.18 -13.40 -5.47
CA PHE A 50 -3.19 -13.10 -6.48
C PHE A 50 -2.64 -13.24 -7.90
N VAL A 51 -1.49 -12.62 -8.19
CA VAL A 51 -0.89 -12.56 -9.53
C VAL A 51 -0.36 -13.92 -9.99
N THR A 52 0.21 -14.72 -9.07
CA THR A 52 0.76 -16.04 -9.37
C THR A 52 -0.24 -17.17 -9.18
N GLU A 53 -1.50 -16.84 -8.86
CA GLU A 53 -2.57 -17.81 -8.57
C GLU A 53 -2.16 -18.87 -7.54
N THR A 54 -1.33 -18.47 -6.57
CA THR A 54 -0.73 -19.36 -5.58
C THR A 54 -1.33 -19.11 -4.21
N THR A 55 -1.79 -20.18 -3.55
CA THR A 55 -2.26 -20.10 -2.17
C THR A 55 -1.06 -20.06 -1.22
N ILE A 56 -0.67 -18.87 -0.78
CA ILE A 56 0.49 -18.68 0.12
C ILE A 56 0.12 -18.98 1.58
N LEU A 57 -1.06 -18.56 2.01
CA LEU A 57 -1.62 -18.78 3.36
C LEU A 57 -3.13 -19.02 3.24
N THR A 58 -3.79 -19.29 4.38
CA THR A 58 -5.23 -19.55 4.37
C THR A 58 -6.05 -18.33 3.92
N PRO A 59 -7.19 -18.53 3.25
CA PRO A 59 -8.07 -17.43 2.87
C PRO A 59 -8.52 -16.58 4.08
N ALA A 60 -8.76 -17.20 5.23
CA ALA A 60 -9.12 -16.50 6.46
C ALA A 60 -8.05 -15.49 6.91
N PHE A 61 -6.76 -15.85 6.80
CA PHE A 61 -5.66 -14.93 7.09
C PHE A 61 -5.70 -13.72 6.15
N TRP A 62 -5.84 -13.94 4.85
CA TRP A 62 -5.87 -12.86 3.87
C TRP A 62 -7.08 -11.94 3.99
N LYS A 63 -8.24 -12.47 4.42
CA LYS A 63 -9.42 -11.64 4.73
C LYS A 63 -9.13 -10.68 5.88
N ILE A 64 -8.53 -11.18 6.96
CA ILE A 64 -8.14 -10.35 8.11
C ILE A 64 -7.13 -9.29 7.66
N VAL A 65 -6.06 -9.69 6.97
CA VAL A 65 -5.03 -8.76 6.45
C VAL A 65 -5.64 -7.69 5.56
N THR A 66 -6.57 -8.06 4.68
CA THR A 66 -7.21 -7.09 3.77
C THR A 66 -7.94 -5.99 4.53
N VAL A 67 -8.71 -6.35 5.56
CA VAL A 67 -9.46 -5.36 6.35
C VAL A 67 -8.52 -4.55 7.24
N THR A 68 -7.61 -5.20 7.97
CA THR A 68 -6.74 -4.53 8.93
C THR A 68 -5.71 -3.63 8.26
N ALA A 69 -5.12 -4.07 7.14
CA ALA A 69 -4.20 -3.25 6.36
C ALA A 69 -4.91 -2.05 5.73
N LEU A 70 -6.13 -2.22 5.20
CA LEU A 70 -6.87 -1.09 4.61
C LEU A 70 -7.16 -0.01 5.65
N LEU A 71 -7.60 -0.42 6.84
CA LEU A 71 -7.80 0.49 7.96
C LEU A 71 -6.50 1.17 8.38
N TRP A 72 -5.38 0.42 8.39
CA TRP A 72 -4.06 0.96 8.65
C TRP A 72 -3.67 2.03 7.62
N ASP A 73 -3.72 1.75 6.33
CA ASP A 73 -3.27 2.67 5.27
C ASP A 73 -4.10 3.96 5.23
N ILE A 74 -5.42 3.86 5.44
CA ILE A 74 -6.29 5.02 5.56
C ILE A 74 -5.89 5.85 6.79
N SER A 75 -5.71 5.20 7.95
CA SER A 75 -5.35 5.88 9.20
C SER A 75 -3.97 6.53 9.10
N PHE A 76 -2.99 5.81 8.56
CA PHE A 76 -1.62 6.29 8.39
C PHE A 76 -1.57 7.48 7.44
N THR A 77 -2.22 7.38 6.28
CA THR A 77 -2.20 8.45 5.26
C THR A 77 -2.97 9.69 5.69
N MET A 78 -4.14 9.54 6.33
CA MET A 78 -5.01 10.67 6.66
C MET A 78 -4.67 11.35 7.99
N LEU A 79 -4.15 10.60 8.97
CA LEU A 79 -3.99 11.09 10.34
C LEU A 79 -2.53 11.21 10.77
N LEU A 80 -1.65 10.35 10.27
CA LEU A 80 -0.28 10.22 10.78
C LEU A 80 0.76 10.83 9.82
N LYS A 81 0.49 10.87 8.52
CA LYS A 81 1.42 11.37 7.49
C LYS A 81 1.65 12.90 7.57
N ASP A 82 0.69 13.64 8.13
CA ASP A 82 0.86 15.07 8.44
C ASP A 82 2.00 15.31 9.47
N TYR A 83 2.29 14.33 10.33
CA TYR A 83 3.32 14.40 11.37
C TYR A 83 4.74 14.19 10.83
N GLU A 84 4.90 13.52 9.68
CA GLU A 84 6.21 13.22 9.08
C GLU A 84 6.75 14.35 8.18
N GLY A 85 5.99 15.44 8.00
CA GLY A 85 6.54 16.71 7.52
C GLY A 85 6.98 16.75 6.07
N GLU A 86 6.18 16.23 5.12
CA GLU A 86 6.43 16.44 3.69
C GLU A 86 6.36 17.94 3.34
N GLU A 87 7.53 18.57 3.13
CA GLU A 87 7.68 20.01 2.89
C GLU A 87 6.94 20.49 1.64
N LEU A 88 6.85 19.65 0.60
CA LEU A 88 6.17 19.96 -0.66
C LEU A 88 4.66 20.23 -0.51
N LEU A 89 4.05 19.74 0.59
CA LEU A 89 2.62 19.88 0.83
C LEU A 89 2.29 20.92 1.90
N LYS A 90 3.30 21.49 2.57
CA LYS A 90 3.10 22.49 3.64
C LYS A 90 2.56 23.82 3.11
N GLU A 91 2.82 24.15 1.85
CA GLU A 91 2.36 25.39 1.21
C GLU A 91 0.89 25.34 0.76
N LEU A 92 0.29 24.15 0.70
CA LEU A 92 -1.08 23.97 0.26
C LEU A 92 -2.08 24.13 1.42
N PRO A 93 -3.30 24.67 1.16
CA PRO A 93 -4.38 24.63 2.13
C PRO A 93 -4.67 23.20 2.60
N ILE A 94 -4.97 23.03 3.89
CA ILE A 94 -5.20 21.71 4.54
C ILE A 94 -6.23 20.87 3.77
N VAL A 95 -7.30 21.48 3.28
CA VAL A 95 -8.34 20.79 2.50
C VAL A 95 -7.78 20.24 1.19
N VAL A 96 -7.05 21.06 0.43
CA VAL A 96 -6.44 20.65 -0.85
C VAL A 96 -5.42 19.54 -0.63
N ARG A 97 -4.59 19.66 0.41
CA ARG A 97 -3.62 18.63 0.80
C ARG A 97 -4.31 17.29 1.10
N ARG A 98 -5.37 17.29 1.91
CA ARG A 98 -6.13 16.07 2.22
C ARG A 98 -6.78 15.44 0.99
N VAL A 99 -7.36 16.25 0.12
CA VAL A 99 -7.94 15.76 -1.14
C VAL A 99 -6.87 15.11 -2.02
N LEU A 100 -5.69 15.73 -2.16
CA LEU A 100 -4.58 15.15 -2.93
C LEU A 100 -4.05 13.85 -2.32
N MET A 101 -3.92 13.79 -0.98
CA MET A 101 -3.54 12.56 -0.29
C MET A 101 -4.57 11.45 -0.50
N LEU A 102 -5.87 11.78 -0.48
CA LEU A 102 -6.96 10.84 -0.74
C LEU A 102 -6.91 10.31 -2.17
N ILE A 103 -6.76 11.19 -3.16
CA ILE A 103 -6.64 10.82 -4.57
C ILE A 103 -5.42 9.91 -4.78
N THR A 104 -4.28 10.28 -4.20
CA THR A 104 -3.04 9.50 -4.31
C THR A 104 -3.22 8.13 -3.66
N LEU A 105 -3.87 8.04 -2.49
CA LEU A 105 -4.17 6.77 -1.83
C LEU A 105 -5.07 5.89 -2.70
N VAL A 106 -6.12 6.45 -3.30
CA VAL A 106 -7.04 5.68 -4.17
C VAL A 106 -6.33 5.19 -5.42
N ILE A 107 -5.54 6.04 -6.09
CA ILE A 107 -4.86 5.67 -7.34
C ILE A 107 -3.72 4.69 -7.06
N MET A 108 -2.91 4.94 -6.04
CA MET A 108 -1.74 4.13 -5.74
C MET A 108 -2.05 2.86 -4.97
N ILE A 109 -3.07 2.85 -4.09
CA ILE A 109 -3.36 1.73 -3.20
C ILE A 109 -4.71 1.05 -3.52
N GLY A 110 -5.61 1.73 -4.25
CA GLY A 110 -6.87 1.13 -4.69
C GLY A 110 -6.70 -0.17 -5.48
N PRO A 111 -5.80 -0.24 -6.50
CA PRO A 111 -5.52 -1.49 -7.19
C PRO A 111 -5.00 -2.58 -6.25
N LEU A 112 -4.07 -2.27 -5.35
CA LEU A 112 -3.57 -3.23 -4.35
C LEU A 112 -4.72 -3.90 -3.58
N TYR A 113 -5.63 -3.11 -3.00
CA TYR A 113 -6.75 -3.66 -2.24
C TYR A 113 -7.78 -4.37 -3.09
N TYR A 114 -7.98 -3.98 -4.34
CA TYR A 114 -8.79 -4.74 -5.27
C TYR A 114 -8.22 -6.14 -5.49
N GLY A 115 -6.92 -6.26 -5.80
CA GLY A 115 -6.26 -7.56 -5.97
C GLY A 115 -6.27 -8.40 -4.70
N LEU A 116 -5.98 -7.79 -3.56
CA LEU A 116 -6.00 -8.45 -2.25
C LEU A 116 -7.40 -8.96 -1.86
N PHE A 117 -8.45 -8.18 -2.15
CA PHE A 117 -9.83 -8.60 -1.95
C PHE A 117 -10.19 -9.78 -2.85
N ARG A 118 -9.82 -9.73 -4.14
CA ARG A 118 -10.07 -10.85 -5.06
C ARG A 118 -9.37 -12.13 -4.62
N TYR A 119 -8.17 -12.04 -4.05
CA TYR A 119 -7.41 -13.18 -3.56
C TYR A 119 -7.85 -13.72 -2.20
N SER A 120 -8.32 -12.85 -1.31
CA SER A 120 -8.79 -13.27 0.02
C SER A 120 -10.18 -13.90 -0.01
N PHE A 121 -11.02 -13.53 -1.00
CA PHE A 121 -12.40 -14.00 -1.14
C PHE A 121 -12.64 -14.91 -2.35
N SER A 122 -11.58 -15.32 -3.06
CA SER A 122 -11.62 -16.36 -4.08
C SER A 122 -11.78 -17.76 -3.52
#